data_AF-A0A432XLT2-F1
#
_entry.id   AF-A0A432XLT2-F1
#
_cell.length_a   1.000
_cell.length_b   1.000
_cell.length_c   1.000
_cell.angle_alpha   90.00
_cell.angle_beta   90.00
_cell.angle_gamma   90.00
#
_symmetry.space_group_name_H-M   'P 1'
#
loop_
_entity.id
_entity.type
_entity.pdbx_description
1 polymer ?
#
loop_
_entity_poly.entity_id
_entity_poly.type
_entity_poly.pdbx_seq_one_letter_code
_entity_poly.pdbx_strand_id
1 'polypeptide(L)'
;MDIALFDFDGTITHQDTFTQFVKTAIPKRRQKWGRIILAPSILGYRLGLVSSSTMRQKIIKVGFRNVPAQLIEAQGRTHAENYIPTVLRPEALERIQWHKARGDRVVVVSASLA
;
A
#
# COMPACT_ATOMS: atom_id res chain seq x y z
N MET A 1 3.22 12.72 -27.76
CA MET A 1 2.85 12.97 -26.36
C MET A 1 2.29 11.67 -25.87
N ASP A 2 3.08 10.96 -25.07
CA ASP A 2 2.75 9.58 -24.72
C ASP A 2 2.23 9.51 -23.29
N ILE A 3 1.64 8.37 -22.93
CA ILE A 3 1.21 8.10 -21.55
C ILE A 3 2.13 7.01 -21.00
N ALA A 4 2.81 7.31 -19.89
CA ALA A 4 3.66 6.37 -19.18
C ALA A 4 2.94 5.89 -17.92
N LEU A 5 2.60 4.59 -17.88
CA LEU A 5 1.93 3.94 -16.76
C LEU A 5 2.96 3.28 -15.86
N PHE A 6 2.96 3.64 -14.58
CA PHE A 6 3.84 3.05 -13.58
C PHE A 6 3.03 2.35 -12.51
N ASP A 7 3.32 1.09 -12.25
CA ASP A 7 2.92 0.46 -11.01
C ASP A 7 3.70 1.08 -9.83
N PHE A 8 3.15 1.01 -8.62
CA PHE A 8 3.76 1.61 -7.43
C PHE A 8 4.61 0.61 -6.64
N ASP A 9 3.94 -0.34 -5.99
CA ASP A 9 4.56 -1.30 -5.09
C ASP A 9 5.39 -2.34 -5.87
N GLY A 10 6.71 -2.34 -5.70
CA GLY A 10 7.62 -3.25 -6.41
C GLY A 10 8.12 -2.73 -7.78
N THR A 11 7.55 -1.62 -8.25
CA THR A 11 8.00 -0.91 -9.47
C THR A 11 8.65 0.43 -9.12
N ILE A 12 7.90 1.37 -8.54
CA ILE A 12 8.43 2.65 -8.03
C ILE A 12 9.14 2.46 -6.69
N THR A 13 8.68 1.51 -5.88
CA THR A 13 9.30 1.16 -4.60
C THR A 13 9.97 -0.21 -4.66
N HIS A 14 10.92 -0.48 -3.77
CA HIS A 14 11.55 -1.79 -3.65
C HIS A 14 10.66 -2.84 -2.96
N GLN A 15 9.56 -2.45 -2.32
CA GLN A 15 8.75 -3.33 -1.49
C GLN A 15 7.30 -2.84 -1.34
N ASP A 16 6.41 -3.74 -0.90
CA ASP A 16 5.01 -3.45 -0.59
C ASP A 16 4.90 -2.46 0.58
N THR A 17 4.37 -1.29 0.28
CA THR A 17 4.21 -0.17 1.23
C THR A 17 2.97 -0.35 2.12
N PHE A 18 1.91 -0.97 1.61
CA PHE A 18 0.68 -1.23 2.35
C PHE A 18 0.90 -2.05 3.62
N THR A 19 1.64 -3.17 3.53
CA THR A 19 1.90 -4.03 4.69
C THR A 19 2.63 -3.26 5.79
N GLN A 20 3.53 -2.35 5.40
CA GLN A 20 4.28 -1.53 6.32
C GLN A 20 3.39 -0.44 6.93
N PHE A 21 2.53 0.19 6.14
CA PHE A 21 1.51 1.11 6.63
C PHE A 21 0.60 0.45 7.67
N VAL A 22 0.03 -0.73 7.37
CA VAL A 22 -0.84 -1.48 8.30
C VAL A 22 -0.10 -1.81 9.60
N LYS A 23 1.18 -2.20 9.53
CA LYS A 23 2.00 -2.52 10.71
C LYS A 23 2.27 -1.32 11.61
N THR A 24 2.41 -0.12 11.04
CA THR A 24 2.70 1.10 11.80
C THR A 24 1.45 1.83 12.26
N ALA A 25 0.41 1.88 11.41
CA ALA A 25 -0.83 2.61 11.65
C ALA A 25 -1.77 1.92 12.66
N ILE A 26 -1.82 0.59 12.67
CA ILE A 26 -2.72 -0.15 13.57
C ILE A 26 -1.98 -0.51 14.87
N PRO A 27 -2.53 -0.22 16.06
CA PRO A 27 -1.92 -0.60 17.34
C PRO A 27 -1.69 -2.12 17.46
N LYS A 28 -0.56 -2.53 18.05
CA LYS A 28 -0.18 -3.96 18.20
C LYS A 28 -1.29 -4.83 18.80
N ARG A 29 -2.06 -4.31 19.75
CA ARG A 29 -3.21 -5.03 20.35
C ARG A 29 -4.27 -5.37 19.28
N ARG A 30 -4.64 -4.40 18.45
CA ARG A 30 -5.61 -4.60 17.35
C ARG A 30 -5.04 -5.51 16.26
N GLN A 31 -3.74 -5.47 15.99
CA GLN A 31 -3.12 -6.44 15.06
C GLN A 31 -3.22 -7.88 15.56
N LYS A 32 -2.98 -8.12 16.86
CA LYS A 32 -3.11 -9.47 17.45
C LYS A 32 -4.54 -9.98 17.35
N TRP A 33 -5.53 -9.18 17.76
CA TRP A 33 -6.94 -9.54 17.63
C TRP A 33 -7.37 -9.71 16.18
N GLY A 34 -6.92 -8.82 15.28
CA GLY A 34 -7.20 -8.90 13.86
C GLY A 34 -6.65 -10.17 13.23
N ARG A 35 -5.46 -10.63 13.63
CA ARG A 35 -4.90 -11.92 13.18
C ARG A 35 -5.76 -13.11 13.58
N ILE A 36 -6.31 -13.11 14.80
CA ILE A 36 -7.22 -14.17 15.27
C ILE A 36 -8.50 -14.15 14.44
N ILE A 37 -9.13 -12.98 14.29
CA ILE A 37 -10.38 -12.82 13.53
C ILE A 37 -10.18 -13.20 12.05
N LEU A 38 -9.04 -12.82 11.47
CA LEU A 38 -8.74 -13.05 10.06
C LEU A 38 -8.07 -14.40 9.78
N ALA A 39 -7.77 -15.22 10.79
CA ALA A 39 -7.06 -16.49 10.60
C ALA A 39 -7.69 -17.40 9.53
N PRO A 40 -9.03 -17.60 9.46
CA PRO A 40 -9.64 -18.40 8.41
C PRO A 40 -9.45 -17.78 7.01
N SER A 41 -9.49 -16.45 6.91
CA SER A 41 -9.28 -15.74 5.64
C SER A 41 -7.82 -15.77 5.20
N ILE A 42 -6.87 -15.72 6.14
CA ILE A 42 -5.44 -15.88 5.86
C ILE A 42 -5.16 -17.29 5.33
N LEU A 43 -5.80 -18.31 5.91
CA LEU A 43 -5.69 -19.67 5.41
C LEU A 43 -6.26 -19.78 3.98
N GLY A 44 -7.45 -19.22 3.74
CA GLY A 44 -8.03 -19.14 2.39
C GLY A 44 -7.15 -18.41 1.38
N TYR A 45 -6.48 -17.32 1.78
CA TYR A 45 -5.52 -16.60 0.95
C TYR A 45 -4.31 -17.47 0.60
N ARG A 46 -3.76 -18.20 1.57
CA ARG A 46 -2.64 -19.14 1.33
C ARG A 46 -3.01 -20.31 0.45
N LEU A 47 -4.28 -20.74 0.49
CA LEU A 47 -4.83 -21.79 -0.38
C LEU A 47 -5.24 -21.27 -1.77
N GLY A 48 -5.04 -19.98 -2.07
CA GLY A 48 -5.44 -19.37 -3.35
C GLY A 48 -6.95 -19.12 -3.51
N LEU A 49 -7.74 -19.36 -2.47
CA LEU A 49 -9.21 -19.18 -2.47
C LEU A 49 -9.65 -17.73 -2.24
N VAL A 50 -8.76 -16.91 -1.68
CA VAL A 50 -9.01 -15.49 -1.40
C VAL A 50 -7.98 -14.67 -2.15
N SER A 51 -8.42 -13.65 -2.89
CA SER A 51 -7.51 -12.75 -3.60
C SER A 51 -6.77 -11.81 -2.64
N SER A 52 -5.66 -11.26 -3.11
CA SER A 52 -4.89 -10.25 -2.37
C SER A 52 -5.71 -9.00 -2.07
N SER A 53 -6.51 -8.52 -3.03
CA SER A 53 -7.40 -7.37 -2.85
C SER A 53 -8.44 -7.61 -1.75
N THR A 54 -9.14 -8.75 -1.79
CA THR A 54 -10.11 -9.11 -0.74
C THR A 54 -9.43 -9.24 0.62
N MET A 55 -8.22 -9.76 0.68
CA MET A 55 -7.47 -9.86 1.93
C MET A 55 -7.11 -8.47 2.49
N ARG A 56 -6.65 -7.54 1.65
CA ARG A 56 -6.36 -6.15 2.04
C ARG A 56 -7.61 -5.45 2.57
N GLN A 57 -8.75 -5.57 1.88
CA GLN A 57 -10.03 -5.00 2.33
C GLN A 57 -10.44 -5.54 3.71
N LYS A 58 -10.30 -6.85 3.95
CA LYS A 58 -10.57 -7.46 5.26
C LYS A 58 -9.64 -6.94 6.35
N ILE A 59 -8.34 -6.78 6.05
CA ILE A 59 -7.35 -6.20 6.98
C ILE A 59 -7.75 -4.78 7.36
N ILE A 60 -8.12 -3.94 6.39
CA ILE A 60 -8.53 -2.55 6.64
C ILE A 60 -9.79 -2.52 7.52
N LYS A 61 -10.82 -3.29 7.12
CA LYS A 61 -12.10 -3.34 7.82
C LYS A 61 -11.94 -3.76 9.28
N VAL A 62 -11.07 -4.72 9.57
CA VAL A 62 -10.82 -5.19 10.94
C VAL A 62 -9.87 -4.27 11.70
N GLY A 63 -8.78 -3.83 11.05
CA GLY A 63 -7.72 -3.04 11.67
C GLY A 63 -8.15 -1.62 12.02
N PHE A 64 -8.88 -0.97 11.12
CA PHE A 64 -9.32 0.42 11.24
C PHE A 64 -10.80 0.56 11.64
N ARG A 65 -11.44 -0.52 12.11
CA ARG A 65 -12.82 -0.45 12.62
C ARG A 65 -12.93 0.61 13.72
N ASN A 66 -13.90 1.51 13.59
CA ASN A 66 -14.14 2.61 14.53
C ASN A 66 -12.90 3.51 14.76
N VAL A 67 -12.02 3.65 13.76
CA VAL A 67 -10.95 4.65 13.77
C VAL A 67 -11.43 5.87 12.95
N PRO A 68 -11.39 7.09 13.50
CA PRO A 68 -11.69 8.31 12.77
C PRO A 68 -10.84 8.44 11.51
N ALA A 69 -11.47 8.83 10.39
CA ALA A 69 -10.78 8.98 9.11
C ALA A 69 -9.61 9.97 9.18
N GLN A 70 -9.73 11.05 9.97
CA GLN A 70 -8.64 12.04 10.12
C GLN A 70 -7.38 11.42 10.75
N LEU A 71 -7.53 10.45 11.66
CA LEU A 71 -6.38 9.77 12.25
C LEU A 71 -5.69 8.87 11.22
N ILE A 72 -6.47 8.17 10.38
CA ILE A 72 -5.93 7.34 9.31
C ILE A 72 -5.19 8.21 8.28
N GLU A 73 -5.78 9.35 7.91
CA GLU A 73 -5.16 10.31 7.00
C GLU A 73 -3.86 10.87 7.56
N ALA A 74 -3.84 11.28 8.84
CA ALA A 74 -2.63 11.76 9.50
C ALA A 74 -1.53 10.68 9.52
N GLN A 75 -1.88 9.44 9.84
CA GLN A 75 -0.94 8.31 9.76
C GLN A 75 -0.45 8.08 8.34
N GLY A 76 -1.34 8.22 7.35
CA GLY A 76 -1.01 8.12 5.93
C GLY A 76 -0.01 9.18 5.48
N ARG A 77 -0.21 10.44 5.91
CA ARG A 77 0.72 11.55 5.64
C ARG A 77 2.09 11.28 6.25
N THR A 78 2.13 10.90 7.53
CA THR A 78 3.38 10.52 8.21
C THR A 78 4.09 9.36 7.50
N HIS A 79 3.35 8.38 6.98
CA HIS A 79 3.92 7.27 6.21
C HIS A 79 4.48 7.75 4.87
N ALA A 80 3.74 8.59 4.15
CA ALA A 80 4.17 9.16 2.88
C ALA A 80 5.43 10.01 3.02
N GLU A 81 5.53 10.81 4.08
CA GLU A 81 6.65 11.73 4.30
C GLU A 81 7.89 11.02 4.84
N ASN A 82 7.73 10.09 5.78
CA ASN A 82 8.88 9.53 6.50
C ASN A 82 9.31 8.16 5.97
N TYR A 83 8.38 7.35 5.44
CA TYR A 83 8.66 5.98 5.07
C TYR A 83 8.88 5.80 3.57
N ILE A 84 7.99 6.35 2.74
CA ILE A 84 8.09 6.17 1.28
C ILE A 84 9.46 6.58 0.71
N PRO A 85 10.07 7.73 1.09
CA PRO A 85 11.39 8.11 0.57
C PRO A 85 12.49 7.08 0.83
N THR A 86 12.35 6.29 1.90
CA THR A 86 13.34 5.27 2.29
C THR A 86 13.27 3.99 1.47
N VAL A 87 12.21 3.81 0.67
CA VAL A 87 11.97 2.61 -0.14
C VAL A 87 11.80 2.89 -1.62
N LEU A 88 11.98 4.15 -2.06
CA LEU A 88 11.94 4.51 -3.47
C LEU A 88 13.08 3.84 -4.24
N ARG A 89 12.78 3.40 -5.45
CA ARG A 89 13.75 2.87 -6.40
C ARG A 89 14.34 4.02 -7.23
N PRO A 90 15.65 4.35 -7.11
CA PRO A 90 16.26 5.45 -7.85
C PRO A 90 16.05 5.35 -9.37
N GLU A 91 16.18 4.15 -9.94
CA GLU A 91 16.03 3.91 -11.37
C GLU A 91 14.60 4.17 -11.85
N ALA A 92 13.60 3.92 -11.01
CA ALA A 92 12.20 4.25 -11.32
C ALA A 92 11.98 5.77 -11.30
N LEU A 93 12.60 6.49 -10.36
CA LEU A 93 12.54 7.95 -10.30
C LEU A 93 13.21 8.58 -11.53
N GLU A 94 14.38 8.10 -11.93
CA GLU A 94 15.06 8.55 -13.15
C GLU A 94 14.18 8.34 -14.38
N ARG A 95 13.53 7.17 -14.49
CA ARG A 95 12.64 6.90 -15.62
C ARG A 95 11.41 7.82 -15.63
N ILE A 96 10.82 8.07 -14.46
CA ILE A 96 9.70 9.01 -14.32
C ILE A 96 10.14 10.42 -14.74
N GLN A 97 11.32 10.87 -14.30
CA GLN A 97 11.86 12.18 -14.66
C GLN A 97 12.12 12.28 -16.17
N TRP A 98 12.65 11.23 -16.79
CA TRP A 98 12.86 11.16 -18.23
C TRP A 98 11.56 11.32 -19.03
N HIS A 99 10.48 10.63 -18.63
CA HIS A 99 9.17 10.80 -19.25
C HIS A 99 8.61 12.22 -19.06
N LYS A 100 8.73 12.77 -17.83
CA LYS A 100 8.31 14.14 -17.54
C LYS A 100 9.06 15.17 -18.40
N ALA A 101 10.37 15.01 -18.57
CA ALA A 101 11.20 15.91 -19.38
C ALA A 101 10.83 15.90 -20.87
N ARG A 102 10.31 14.77 -21.37
CA ARG A 102 9.77 14.64 -22.74
C ARG A 102 8.37 15.22 -22.93
N GLY A 103 7.71 15.64 -21.85
CA GLY A 103 6.31 16.07 -21.87
C GLY A 103 5.31 14.91 -21.90
N ASP A 104 5.73 13.69 -21.56
CA ASP A 104 4.82 12.56 -21.43
C ASP A 104 3.95 12.69 -20.17
N ARG A 105 2.72 12.18 -20.25
CA ARG A 105 1.82 12.10 -19.09
C ARG A 105 2.19 10.88 -18.27
N VAL A 106 2.76 11.10 -17.09
CA VAL A 106 3.04 10.03 -16.12
C VAL A 106 1.79 9.77 -15.27
N VAL A 107 1.36 8.51 -15.21
CA VAL A 107 0.24 8.05 -14.38
C VAL A 107 0.70 6.88 -13.53
N VAL A 108 0.46 6.97 -12.22
CA VAL A 108 0.69 5.86 -11.29
C VAL A 108 -0.58 5.02 -11.21
N VAL A 109 -0.48 3.73 -11.49
CA VAL A 109 -1.57 2.75 -11.47
C VAL A 109 -1.24 1.74 -10.37
N SER A 110 -1.92 1.82 -9.23
CA SER A 110 -1.63 0.96 -8.08
C SER A 110 -2.83 0.11 -7.66
N ALA A 111 -2.57 -1.14 -7.31
CA ALA A 111 -3.55 -2.06 -6.72
C ALA A 111 -3.56 -2.02 -5.17
N SER A 112 -2.89 -1.06 -4.52
CA SER A 112 -2.75 -1.04 -3.05
C SER A 112 -4.11 -0.98 -2.32
N LEU A 113 -5.08 -0.27 -2.88
CA LEU A 113 -6.44 -0.08 -2.34
C LEU A 113 -7.45 -0.04 -3.50
N ALA A 114 -7.87 -1.23 -3.96
CA ALA A 114 -8.96 -1.38 -4.93
C ALA A 114 -10.22 -1.94 -4.26
#